data_AF-J5RBI0-F1
#
_entry.id   AF-J5RBI0-F1
#
_cell.length_a   1.000
_cell.length_b   1.000
_cell.length_c   1.000
_cell.angle_alpha   90.00
_cell.angle_beta   90.00
_cell.angle_gamma   90.00
#
_symmetry.space_group_name_H-M   'P 1'
#
loop_
_entity.id
_entity.type
_entity.pdbx_description
1 polymer ?
#
loop_
_entity_poly.entity_id
_entity_poly.type
_entity_poly.pdbx_seq_one_letter_code
_entity_poly.pdbx_strand_id
1 'polypeptide(L)'
;MSGTQITHWPSIDNLAGWAKVEVLRLSCAEAKELTPEAVLKHDPTKLSGDPRVDRPFLIAKLEHLTMLNGVPVSSTERWDAELYYVHFINALPSANPDHWGRYDELVAKHGKGPKAVSKGPQTLKSKLLSESPASWSGFVPVDPVSNKCGQGLSRAQLTTDLNVIPPSGHSFTLRALPSMSIAMLRKKIAVKLKQSADTIALWTAFAHKDLDGFWERGEQMDTSRDVGWYLNEHDGTVLVSIEE
;
A
#
# COMPACT_ATOMS: atom_id res chain seq x y z
N MET A 1 33.33 6.42 -23.57
CA MET A 1 32.32 5.46 -24.07
C MET A 1 30.97 5.98 -23.60
N SER A 2 30.14 6.50 -24.51
CA SER A 2 28.80 6.95 -24.16
C SER A 2 27.95 5.72 -23.84
N GLY A 3 27.63 5.51 -22.57
CA GLY A 3 26.77 4.40 -22.15
C GLY A 3 25.37 4.57 -22.74
N THR A 4 24.83 3.52 -23.35
CA THR A 4 23.45 3.51 -23.83
C THR A 4 22.52 3.57 -22.61
N GLN A 5 21.76 4.66 -22.47
CA GLN A 5 20.80 4.84 -21.39
C GLN A 5 19.38 4.73 -21.92
N ILE A 6 18.55 3.94 -21.25
CA ILE A 6 17.11 3.90 -21.48
C ILE A 6 16.51 4.92 -20.52
N THR A 7 15.98 6.02 -21.04
CA THR A 7 15.41 7.12 -20.21
C THR A 7 13.91 7.30 -20.42
N HIS A 8 13.35 6.69 -21.47
CA HIS A 8 11.98 6.90 -21.91
C HIS A 8 11.20 5.58 -22.01
N TRP A 9 9.93 5.58 -21.61
CA TRP A 9 9.07 4.40 -21.68
C TRP A 9 8.86 3.84 -23.09
N PRO A 10 8.70 4.65 -24.16
CA PRO A 10 8.61 4.13 -25.52
C PRO A 10 9.83 3.32 -25.97
N SER A 11 11.02 3.61 -25.45
CA SER A 11 12.21 2.80 -25.72
C SER A 11 12.09 1.38 -25.17
N ILE A 12 11.37 1.20 -24.06
CA ILE A 12 11.09 -0.11 -23.47
C ILE A 12 10.04 -0.86 -24.30
N ASP A 13 9.04 -0.15 -24.82
CA ASP A 13 8.03 -0.76 -25.71
C ASP A 13 8.68 -1.27 -27.01
N ASN A 14 9.61 -0.51 -27.57
CA ASN A 14 10.41 -0.96 -28.73
C ASN A 14 11.24 -2.20 -28.40
N LEU A 15 11.81 -2.27 -27.19
CA LEU A 15 12.58 -3.44 -26.75
C LEU A 15 11.71 -4.70 -26.68
N ALA A 16 10.48 -4.58 -26.18
CA ALA A 16 9.51 -5.67 -26.14
C ALA A 16 9.14 -6.17 -27.55
N GLY A 17 9.09 -5.28 -28.54
CA GLY A 17 8.81 -5.63 -29.93
C GLY A 17 9.97 -6.35 -30.64
N TRP A 18 11.21 -6.16 -30.19
CA TRP A 18 12.39 -6.71 -30.87
C TRP A 18 12.69 -8.16 -30.48
N ALA A 19 12.48 -8.51 -29.21
CA ALA A 19 12.77 -9.84 -28.71
C ALA A 19 11.94 -10.15 -27.46
N LYS A 20 11.82 -11.45 -27.17
CA LYS A 20 11.33 -11.92 -25.87
C LYS A 20 12.41 -11.68 -24.83
N VAL A 21 12.33 -10.53 -24.15
CA VAL A 21 13.27 -10.16 -23.09
C VAL A 21 12.94 -10.94 -21.82
N GLU A 22 13.70 -12.00 -21.56
CA GLU A 22 13.57 -12.80 -20.34
C GLU A 22 14.43 -12.27 -19.21
N VAL A 23 15.63 -11.78 -19.52
CA VAL A 23 16.57 -11.26 -18.53
C VAL A 23 16.96 -9.85 -18.91
N LEU A 24 16.73 -8.90 -18.01
CA LEU A 24 17.11 -7.51 -18.19
C LEU A 24 17.98 -7.04 -17.04
N ARG A 25 19.12 -6.43 -17.39
CA ARG A 25 19.99 -5.75 -16.43
C ARG A 25 20.13 -4.31 -16.87
N LEU A 26 19.63 -3.41 -16.04
CA LEU A 26 19.74 -1.97 -16.22
C LEU A 26 20.64 -1.43 -15.12
N SER A 27 21.67 -0.71 -15.54
CA SER A 27 22.31 0.24 -14.65
C SER A 27 21.42 1.47 -14.59
N CYS A 28 20.58 1.58 -13.55
CA CYS A 28 19.85 2.81 -13.30
C CYS A 28 20.88 3.94 -13.20
N ALA A 29 20.64 5.04 -13.92
CA ALA A 29 21.45 6.24 -13.75
C ALA A 29 21.41 6.64 -12.27
N GLU A 30 22.53 7.13 -11.74
CA GLU A 30 22.59 7.66 -10.38
C GLU A 30 21.36 8.51 -10.11
N ALA A 31 20.54 8.08 -9.13
CA ALA A 31 19.36 8.80 -8.73
C ALA A 31 19.82 10.18 -8.29
N LYS A 32 19.65 11.19 -9.16
CA LYS A 32 19.73 12.57 -8.72
C LYS A 32 18.64 12.72 -7.69
N GLU A 33 19.01 13.09 -6.47
CA GLU A 33 18.06 13.39 -5.40
C GLU A 33 17.02 14.37 -5.95
N LEU A 34 15.86 13.83 -6.33
CA LEU A 34 14.76 14.61 -6.85
C LEU A 34 14.17 15.32 -5.65
N THR A 35 14.22 16.65 -5.67
CA THR A 35 13.48 17.44 -4.69
C THR A 35 11.99 17.08 -4.78
N PRO A 36 11.22 17.09 -3.67
CA PRO A 36 9.81 16.72 -3.67
C PRO A 36 8.96 17.46 -4.72
N GLU A 37 9.37 18.69 -5.06
CA GLU A 37 8.73 19.53 -6.09
C GLU A 37 8.97 19.01 -7.52
N ALA A 38 10.10 18.34 -7.77
CA ALA A 38 10.43 17.73 -9.05
C ALA A 38 9.61 16.46 -9.31
N VAL A 39 9.17 15.76 -8.25
CA VAL A 39 8.33 14.55 -8.35
C VAL A 39 6.96 14.87 -8.98
N LEU A 40 6.37 16.02 -8.65
CA LEU A 40 5.07 16.45 -9.19
C LEU A 40 5.14 16.95 -10.64
N LYS A 41 6.32 17.35 -11.11
CA LYS A 41 6.57 17.79 -12.49
C LYS A 41 7.20 16.69 -13.35
N HIS A 42 7.33 15.48 -12.81
CA HIS A 42 7.97 14.39 -13.53
C HIS A 42 7.12 14.05 -14.75
N ASP A 43 7.76 14.09 -15.92
CA ASP A 43 7.15 13.63 -17.15
C ASP A 43 6.79 12.14 -16.97
N PRO A 44 5.50 11.77 -17.00
CA PRO A 44 5.07 10.39 -16.77
C PRO A 44 5.61 9.45 -17.85
N THR A 45 6.15 9.99 -18.95
CA THR A 45 6.76 9.22 -20.04
C THR A 45 8.23 8.86 -19.81
N LYS A 46 8.85 9.35 -18.73
CA LYS A 46 10.26 9.12 -18.40
C LYS A 46 10.44 8.17 -17.22
N LEU A 47 11.55 7.45 -17.23
CA LEU A 47 12.05 6.70 -16.07
C LEU A 47 12.52 7.69 -15.00
N SER A 48 12.19 7.41 -13.73
CA SER A 48 12.59 8.25 -12.60
C SER A 48 14.07 8.09 -12.24
N GLY A 49 14.67 6.95 -12.60
CA GLY A 49 16.00 6.54 -12.15
C GLY A 49 16.00 5.84 -10.80
N ASP A 50 14.88 5.87 -10.06
CA ASP A 50 14.72 5.10 -8.83
C ASP A 50 14.28 3.68 -9.18
N PRO A 51 15.09 2.65 -8.87
CA PRO A 51 14.74 1.26 -9.15
C PRO A 51 13.45 0.81 -8.45
N ARG A 52 13.05 1.44 -7.32
CA ARG A 52 11.81 1.09 -6.60
C ARG A 52 10.58 1.56 -7.36
N VAL A 53 10.65 2.75 -7.94
CA VAL A 53 9.57 3.34 -8.73
C VAL A 53 9.53 2.71 -10.12
N ASP A 54 10.68 2.55 -10.77
CA ASP A 54 10.76 2.11 -12.17
C ASP A 54 10.51 0.59 -12.35
N ARG A 55 10.84 -0.23 -11.35
CA ARG A 55 10.74 -1.69 -11.43
C ARG A 55 9.33 -2.20 -11.76
N PRO A 56 8.25 -1.78 -11.07
CA PRO A 56 6.89 -2.19 -11.41
C PRO A 56 6.52 -1.92 -12.87
N PHE A 57 6.89 -0.75 -13.41
CA PHE A 57 6.62 -0.40 -14.80
C PHE A 57 7.37 -1.30 -15.79
N LEU A 58 8.64 -1.59 -15.52
CA LEU A 58 9.45 -2.49 -16.35
C LEU A 58 8.87 -3.90 -16.39
N ILE A 59 8.44 -4.42 -15.22
CA ILE A 59 7.81 -5.74 -15.10
C ILE A 59 6.49 -5.78 -15.87
N ALA A 60 5.65 -4.75 -15.72
CA ALA A 60 4.37 -4.66 -16.41
C ALA A 60 4.53 -4.58 -17.94
N LYS A 61 5.49 -3.79 -18.43
CA LYS A 61 5.74 -3.61 -19.86
C LYS A 61 6.41 -4.81 -20.53
N LEU A 62 7.25 -5.56 -19.81
CA LEU A 62 7.99 -6.70 -20.36
C LEU A 62 7.35 -8.02 -19.93
N GLU A 63 6.43 -8.53 -20.76
CA GLU A 63 5.62 -9.74 -20.48
C GLU A 63 6.45 -10.97 -20.10
N HIS A 64 7.57 -11.17 -20.78
CA HIS A 64 8.38 -12.38 -20.65
C HIS A 64 9.53 -12.23 -19.64
N LEU A 65 9.63 -11.11 -18.94
CA LEU A 65 10.71 -10.83 -17.99
C LEU A 65 10.69 -11.80 -16.78
N THR A 66 11.66 -12.69 -16.70
CA THR A 66 11.83 -13.63 -15.58
C THR A 66 12.83 -13.13 -14.55
N MET A 67 13.77 -12.25 -14.93
CA MET A 67 14.78 -11.70 -14.03
C MET A 67 15.11 -10.24 -14.38
N LEU A 68 15.07 -9.37 -13.36
CA LEU A 68 15.39 -7.94 -13.49
C LEU A 68 16.46 -7.55 -12.48
N ASN A 69 17.60 -7.06 -12.97
CA ASN A 69 18.76 -6.65 -12.16
C ASN A 69 19.29 -7.79 -11.24
N GLY A 70 19.24 -9.03 -11.72
CA GLY A 70 19.65 -10.21 -10.97
C GLY A 70 18.64 -10.68 -9.92
N VAL A 71 17.48 -10.02 -9.81
CA VAL A 71 16.39 -10.43 -8.92
C VAL A 71 15.30 -11.12 -9.75
N PRO A 72 14.90 -12.36 -9.42
CA PRO A 72 13.83 -13.05 -10.13
C PRO A 72 12.50 -12.31 -9.97
N VAL A 73 11.69 -12.32 -11.02
CA VAL A 73 10.34 -11.72 -11.02
C VAL A 73 9.33 -12.81 -10.72
N SER A 74 8.65 -12.71 -9.58
CA SER A 74 7.62 -13.69 -9.22
C SER A 74 6.31 -13.45 -9.99
N SER A 75 5.46 -14.47 -10.11
CA SER A 75 4.12 -14.33 -10.72
C SER A 75 3.25 -13.33 -9.97
N THR A 76 3.33 -13.33 -8.64
CA THR A 76 2.64 -12.37 -7.76
C THR A 76 3.12 -10.95 -7.99
N GLU A 77 4.44 -10.73 -7.98
CA GLU A 77 5.03 -9.42 -8.25
C GLU A 77 4.64 -8.90 -9.64
N ARG A 78 4.63 -9.77 -10.66
CA ARG A 78 4.15 -9.41 -12.00
C ARG A 78 2.69 -8.98 -11.99
N TRP A 79 1.83 -9.72 -11.29
CA TRP A 79 0.43 -9.37 -11.17
C TRP A 79 0.23 -7.98 -10.53
N ASP A 80 0.91 -7.73 -9.41
CA ASP A 80 0.83 -6.46 -8.69
C ASP A 80 1.40 -5.29 -9.52
N ALA A 81 2.52 -5.53 -10.23
CA ALA A 81 3.13 -4.56 -11.13
C ALA A 81 2.21 -4.19 -12.31
N GLU A 82 1.54 -5.17 -12.92
CA GLU A 82 0.57 -4.96 -14.00
C GLU A 82 -0.65 -4.15 -13.52
N LEU A 83 -1.20 -4.47 -12.34
CA LEU A 83 -2.29 -3.70 -11.73
C LEU A 83 -1.86 -2.25 -11.42
N TYR A 84 -0.70 -2.10 -10.80
CA TYR A 84 -0.12 -0.79 -10.50
C TYR A 84 0.01 0.07 -11.76
N TYR A 85 0.52 -0.51 -12.86
CA TYR A 85 0.65 0.17 -14.14
C TYR A 85 -0.70 0.65 -14.70
N VAL A 86 -1.73 -0.20 -14.64
CA VAL A 86 -3.08 0.16 -15.09
C VAL A 86 -3.65 1.31 -14.25
N HIS A 87 -3.50 1.27 -12.93
CA HIS A 87 -3.94 2.36 -12.06
C HIS A 87 -3.19 3.66 -12.32
N PHE A 88 -1.87 3.58 -12.49
CA PHE A 88 -1.03 4.72 -12.77
C PHE A 88 -1.49 5.47 -14.03
N ILE A 89 -1.68 4.76 -15.15
CA ILE A 89 -2.13 5.37 -16.40
C ILE A 89 -3.54 5.96 -16.28
N ASN A 90 -4.46 5.26 -15.60
CA ASN A 90 -5.82 5.76 -15.37
C ASN A 90 -5.87 7.04 -14.53
N ALA A 91 -4.84 7.30 -13.72
CA ALA A 91 -4.74 8.52 -12.92
C ALA A 91 -4.20 9.72 -13.73
N LEU A 92 -3.61 9.50 -14.91
CA LEU A 92 -3.07 10.58 -15.72
C LEU A 92 -4.18 11.37 -16.43
N PRO A 93 -4.20 12.71 -16.30
CA PRO A 93 -5.30 13.55 -16.80
C PRO A 93 -5.43 13.61 -18.34
N SER A 94 -4.39 13.19 -19.07
CA SER A 94 -4.33 13.27 -20.54
C SER A 94 -3.58 12.07 -21.14
N ALA A 95 -3.84 10.86 -20.62
CA ALA A 95 -3.25 9.67 -21.22
C ALA A 95 -3.83 9.47 -22.63
N ASN A 96 -3.07 9.88 -23.65
CA ASN A 96 -3.36 9.47 -25.02
C ASN A 96 -3.08 7.96 -25.09
N PRO A 97 -4.09 7.09 -25.27
CA PRO A 97 -3.95 5.64 -25.07
C PRO A 97 -2.88 5.01 -25.97
N ASP A 98 -2.71 5.57 -27.16
CA ASP A 98 -1.94 5.01 -28.28
C ASP A 98 -0.42 4.89 -28.02
N HIS A 99 0.09 5.40 -26.90
CA HIS A 99 1.53 5.41 -26.60
C HIS A 99 1.94 4.64 -25.34
N TRP A 100 1.03 3.91 -24.69
CA TRP A 100 1.31 3.22 -23.43
C TRP A 100 1.62 1.73 -23.57
N GLY A 101 2.03 1.29 -24.77
CA GLY A 101 2.48 -0.08 -25.03
C GLY A 101 1.38 -1.11 -24.71
N ARG A 102 1.64 -2.00 -23.75
CA ARG A 102 0.74 -3.10 -23.34
C ARG A 102 -0.51 -2.67 -22.57
N TYR A 103 -0.81 -1.37 -22.48
CA TYR A 103 -1.90 -0.90 -21.64
C TYR A 103 -3.26 -1.52 -22.00
N ASP A 104 -3.63 -1.57 -23.28
CA ASP A 104 -4.92 -2.13 -23.70
C ASP A 104 -5.05 -3.62 -23.39
N GLU A 105 -3.96 -4.38 -23.57
CA GLU A 105 -3.87 -5.79 -23.22
C GLU A 105 -4.05 -6.00 -21.71
N LEU A 106 -3.37 -5.18 -20.89
CA LEU A 106 -3.46 -5.25 -19.43
C LEU A 106 -4.83 -4.82 -18.91
N VAL A 107 -5.48 -3.85 -19.54
CA VAL A 107 -6.88 -3.47 -19.22
C VAL A 107 -7.85 -4.59 -19.59
N ALA A 108 -7.63 -5.30 -20.70
CA ALA A 108 -8.44 -6.47 -21.05
C ALA A 108 -8.28 -7.61 -20.03
N LYS A 109 -7.06 -7.78 -19.50
CA LYS A 109 -6.72 -8.82 -18.50
C LYS A 109 -7.24 -8.50 -17.10
N HIS A 110 -7.04 -7.28 -16.62
CA HIS A 110 -7.29 -6.87 -15.23
C HIS A 110 -8.55 -6.04 -15.03
N GLY A 111 -9.15 -5.55 -16.12
CA GLY A 111 -10.25 -4.60 -16.10
C GLY A 111 -9.79 -3.14 -16.02
N LYS A 112 -10.74 -2.22 -16.18
CA LYS A 112 -10.49 -0.79 -15.95
C LYS A 112 -10.45 -0.54 -14.44
N GLY A 113 -9.32 -0.06 -13.93
CA GLY A 113 -9.21 0.37 -12.55
C GLY A 113 -10.24 1.47 -12.20
N PRO A 114 -10.50 1.74 -10.91
CA PRO A 114 -11.36 2.82 -10.51
C PRO A 114 -10.79 4.11 -11.09
N LYS A 115 -11.59 4.81 -11.89
CA LYS A 115 -11.20 6.13 -12.39
C LYS A 115 -10.94 7.02 -11.18
N ALA A 116 -9.76 7.61 -11.11
CA ALA A 116 -9.48 8.65 -10.13
C ALA A 116 -10.57 9.72 -10.32
N VAL A 117 -11.50 9.81 -9.36
CA VAL A 117 -12.54 10.82 -9.40
C VAL A 117 -11.79 12.13 -9.30
N SER A 118 -11.73 12.88 -10.40
CA SER A 118 -11.07 14.18 -10.40
C SER A 118 -11.78 15.03 -9.37
N LYS A 119 -11.15 15.20 -8.21
CA LYS A 119 -11.57 16.19 -7.24
C LYS A 119 -11.32 17.53 -7.91
N GLY A 120 -12.32 18.03 -8.64
CA GLY A 120 -12.36 19.42 -9.06
C GLY A 120 -12.12 20.31 -7.83
N PRO A 121 -11.61 21.54 -8.02
CA PRO A 121 -11.29 22.42 -6.90
C PRO A 121 -12.55 22.64 -6.05
N GLN A 122 -12.64 21.94 -4.92
CA GLN A 122 -13.68 22.16 -3.93
C GLN A 122 -13.41 23.50 -3.28
N THR A 123 -13.96 24.55 -3.87
CA THR A 123 -14.11 25.82 -3.18
C THR A 123 -15.15 25.61 -2.08
N LEU A 124 -14.68 25.65 -0.84
CA LEU A 124 -15.45 25.51 0.40
C LEU A 124 -16.42 26.69 0.58
N LYS A 125 -17.46 26.82 -0.25
CA LYS A 125 -18.51 27.85 -0.07
C LYS A 125 -19.87 27.41 -0.61
N SER A 126 -20.56 26.52 0.11
CA SER A 126 -22.03 26.37 0.15
C SER A 126 -22.34 25.07 0.91
N LYS A 127 -23.25 24.96 1.88
CA LYS A 127 -24.37 25.78 2.33
C LYS A 127 -24.54 25.49 3.82
N LEU A 128 -24.45 26.54 4.63
CA LEU A 128 -25.00 26.61 5.97
C LEU A 128 -26.49 26.99 5.86
N LEU A 129 -27.29 26.54 6.83
CA LEU A 129 -28.64 26.98 7.20
C LEU A 129 -29.84 26.41 6.41
N SER A 130 -30.51 25.43 7.04
CA SER A 130 -31.95 25.53 7.35
C SER A 130 -32.32 24.50 8.43
N GLU A 131 -32.22 24.87 9.70
CA GLU A 131 -32.95 24.22 10.77
C GLU A 131 -34.31 24.92 10.93
N SER A 132 -35.38 24.14 11.02
CA SER A 132 -36.64 24.56 11.64
C SER A 132 -37.15 23.39 12.48
N PRO A 133 -37.58 23.62 13.73
CA PRO A 133 -38.03 22.56 14.62
C PRO A 133 -39.53 22.36 14.49
N ALA A 134 -39.95 21.12 14.28
CA ALA A 134 -41.28 20.69 14.67
C ALA A 134 -41.19 19.23 15.07
N SER A 135 -41.43 18.99 16.36
CA SER A 135 -42.27 17.93 16.91
C SER A 135 -42.32 16.62 16.10
N TRP A 136 -41.94 15.51 16.72
CA TRP A 136 -42.81 14.35 16.93
C TRP A 136 -42.12 13.37 17.89
N SER A 137 -42.86 12.96 18.92
CA SER A 137 -42.55 11.91 19.88
C SER A 137 -42.81 10.53 19.27
N GLY A 138 -41.87 9.60 19.44
CA GLY A 138 -42.06 8.18 19.09
C GLY A 138 -40.77 7.38 19.15
N PHE A 139 -40.76 6.35 19.98
CA PHE A 139 -39.62 5.49 20.31
C PHE A 139 -39.42 4.34 19.28
N VAL A 140 -38.20 3.77 19.26
CA VAL A 140 -37.72 2.45 18.70
C VAL A 140 -37.39 2.37 17.18
N PRO A 141 -36.40 1.57 16.71
CA PRO A 141 -35.07 1.16 17.22
C PRO A 141 -33.90 1.64 16.32
N VAL A 142 -32.66 1.53 16.82
CA VAL A 142 -31.43 1.84 16.10
C VAL A 142 -30.99 0.64 15.25
N ASP A 143 -31.08 0.75 13.93
CA ASP A 143 -30.37 -0.14 13.00
C ASP A 143 -28.94 0.36 12.78
N PRO A 144 -27.90 -0.48 12.94
CA PRO A 144 -26.54 -0.13 12.54
C PRO A 144 -26.46 -0.16 11.01
N VAL A 145 -26.39 1.03 10.40
CA VAL A 145 -26.09 1.19 8.99
C VAL A 145 -24.70 0.62 8.71
N SER A 146 -24.72 -0.57 8.11
CA SER A 146 -23.59 -1.22 7.46
C SER A 146 -23.13 -0.40 6.26
N ASN A 147 -22.20 0.53 6.46
CA ASN A 147 -21.43 1.09 5.36
C ASN A 147 -20.27 0.17 5.00
N LYS A 148 -20.60 -0.88 4.23
CA LYS A 148 -19.62 -1.62 3.44
C LYS A 148 -19.18 -0.75 2.25
N CYS A 149 -17.96 -0.24 2.30
CA CYS A 149 -17.21 0.08 1.09
C CYS A 149 -15.92 -0.75 1.14
N GLY A 150 -16.02 -1.98 0.65
CA GLY A 150 -14.89 -2.88 0.52
C GLY A 150 -13.94 -2.31 -0.53
N GLN A 151 -12.78 -1.83 -0.08
CA GLN A 151 -11.63 -1.73 -0.96
C GLN A 151 -11.20 -3.17 -1.29
N GLY A 152 -11.42 -3.56 -2.54
CA GLY A 152 -10.92 -4.81 -3.10
C GLY A 152 -9.40 -4.74 -3.21
N LEU A 153 -8.71 -5.09 -2.13
CA LEU A 153 -7.26 -5.33 -2.12
C LEU A 153 -7.00 -6.72 -2.69
N SER A 154 -6.10 -6.77 -3.68
CA SER A 154 -5.66 -7.98 -4.36
C SER A 154 -5.16 -9.02 -3.34
N ARG A 155 -5.63 -10.25 -3.49
CA ARG A 155 -5.48 -11.33 -2.50
C ARG A 155 -4.16 -12.08 -2.67
N ALA A 156 -3.05 -11.35 -2.80
CA ALA A 156 -1.75 -11.84 -2.36
C ALA A 156 -1.60 -11.36 -0.92
N GLN A 157 -2.13 -12.12 0.03
CA GLN A 157 -2.15 -11.74 1.44
C GLN A 157 -0.72 -11.70 2.00
N LEU A 158 -0.04 -10.57 1.84
CA LEU A 158 1.19 -10.24 2.53
C LEU A 158 0.87 -10.21 4.02
N THR A 159 1.26 -11.26 4.70
CA THR A 159 1.21 -11.30 6.16
C THR A 159 2.32 -10.41 6.70
N THR A 160 2.00 -9.57 7.67
CA THR A 160 2.98 -8.76 8.40
C THR A 160 3.47 -9.54 9.60
N ASP A 161 4.79 -9.63 9.78
CA ASP A 161 5.37 -10.19 10.99
C ASP A 161 5.43 -9.09 12.06
N LEU A 162 4.67 -9.28 13.15
CA LEU A 162 4.55 -8.31 14.24
C LEU A 162 5.52 -8.69 15.36
N ASN A 163 6.27 -7.74 15.89
CA ASN A 163 7.06 -7.96 17.10
C ASN A 163 6.22 -7.62 18.34
N VAL A 164 5.94 -8.60 19.18
CA VAL A 164 5.09 -8.46 20.37
C VAL A 164 5.98 -8.42 21.62
N ILE A 165 5.88 -7.35 22.39
CA ILE A 165 6.69 -7.15 23.61
C ILE A 165 5.76 -7.22 24.83
N PRO A 166 5.76 -8.35 25.57
CA PRO A 166 4.99 -8.50 26.80
C PRO A 166 5.67 -7.83 28.00
N PRO A 167 4.93 -7.60 29.10
CA PRO A 167 5.49 -7.05 30.34
C PRO A 167 6.59 -7.92 30.96
N SER A 168 6.63 -9.21 30.62
CA SER A 168 7.68 -10.14 31.06
C SER A 168 9.05 -9.87 30.43
N GLY A 169 9.14 -8.99 29.43
CA GLY A 169 10.39 -8.64 28.73
C GLY A 169 10.81 -9.63 27.64
N HIS A 170 10.14 -10.77 27.49
CA HIS A 170 10.45 -11.75 26.44
C HIS A 170 9.64 -11.49 25.17
N SER A 171 10.21 -10.73 24.23
CA SER A 171 9.57 -10.44 22.94
C SER A 171 9.43 -11.69 22.07
N PHE A 172 8.37 -11.77 21.28
CA PHE A 172 8.17 -12.82 20.29
C PHE A 172 7.52 -12.26 19.02
N THR A 173 7.77 -12.92 17.89
CA THR A 173 7.17 -12.53 16.61
C THR A 173 5.85 -13.27 16.36
N LEU A 174 4.89 -12.55 15.78
CA LEU A 174 3.57 -13.06 15.46
C LEU A 174 3.15 -12.61 14.06
N ARG A 175 2.91 -13.58 13.19
CA ARG A 175 2.38 -13.30 11.85
C ARG A 175 0.90 -12.93 11.89
N ALA A 176 0.55 -11.77 11.36
CA ALA A 176 -0.82 -11.29 11.26
C ALA A 176 -1.15 -10.83 9.84
N LEU A 177 -2.44 -10.85 9.50
CA LEU A 177 -2.91 -10.23 8.26
C LEU A 177 -3.23 -8.76 8.57
N PRO A 178 -2.95 -7.82 7.65
CA PRO A 178 -3.38 -6.43 7.81
C PRO A 178 -4.89 -6.30 8.07
N SER A 179 -5.69 -7.17 7.44
CA SER A 179 -7.15 -7.21 7.63
C SER A 179 -7.62 -7.95 8.89
N MET A 180 -6.70 -8.48 9.71
CA MET A 180 -7.07 -9.11 10.98
C MET A 180 -7.60 -8.04 11.93
N SER A 181 -8.76 -8.26 12.55
CA SER A 181 -9.26 -7.33 13.57
C SER A 181 -8.35 -7.34 14.80
N ILE A 182 -8.24 -6.19 15.47
CA ILE A 182 -7.47 -6.07 16.72
C ILE A 182 -7.99 -7.03 17.79
N ALA A 183 -9.31 -7.27 17.84
CA ALA A 183 -9.90 -8.27 18.73
C ALA A 183 -9.38 -9.70 18.48
N MET A 184 -9.17 -10.09 17.20
CA MET A 184 -8.62 -11.40 16.85
C MET A 184 -7.13 -11.47 17.16
N LEU A 185 -6.37 -10.41 16.87
CA LEU A 185 -4.97 -10.30 17.23
C LEU A 185 -4.77 -10.47 18.74
N ARG A 186 -5.59 -9.78 19.54
CA ARG A 186 -5.58 -9.88 21.02
C ARG A 186 -5.78 -11.31 21.50
N LYS A 187 -6.77 -12.04 20.95
CA LYS A 187 -6.99 -13.45 21.27
C LYS A 187 -5.77 -14.32 20.91
N LYS A 188 -5.14 -14.05 19.76
CA LYS A 188 -3.97 -14.80 19.31
C LYS A 188 -2.75 -14.58 20.23
N ILE A 189 -2.56 -13.35 20.69
CA ILE A 189 -1.55 -12.99 21.70
C ILE A 189 -1.88 -13.66 23.05
N ALA A 190 -3.14 -13.61 23.48
CA ALA A 190 -3.60 -14.22 24.73
C ALA A 190 -3.28 -15.72 24.81
N VAL A 191 -3.53 -16.46 23.72
CA VAL A 191 -3.20 -17.89 23.61
C VAL A 191 -1.70 -18.13 23.74
N LYS A 192 -0.86 -17.28 23.14
CA LYS A 192 0.60 -17.39 23.24
C LYS A 192 1.11 -17.09 24.65
N LEU A 193 0.52 -16.11 25.32
CA LEU A 193 0.87 -15.71 26.68
C LEU A 193 0.21 -16.58 27.78
N LYS A 194 -0.73 -17.46 27.41
CA LYS A 194 -1.58 -18.22 28.35
C LYS A 194 -2.35 -17.32 29.32
N GLN A 195 -2.86 -16.21 28.80
CA GLN A 195 -3.62 -15.20 29.54
C GLN A 195 -5.04 -15.07 28.98
N SER A 196 -5.94 -14.40 29.71
CA SER A 196 -7.25 -14.04 29.18
C SER A 196 -7.12 -12.94 28.13
N ALA A 197 -7.93 -12.97 27.07
CA ALA A 197 -7.93 -11.91 26.07
C ALA A 197 -8.48 -10.59 26.62
N ASP A 198 -9.29 -10.63 27.67
CA ASP A 198 -9.94 -9.44 28.23
C ASP A 198 -9.03 -8.67 29.18
N THR A 199 -7.98 -9.30 29.71
CA THR A 199 -6.96 -8.66 30.55
C THR A 199 -5.81 -8.05 29.74
N ILE A 200 -5.86 -8.16 28.41
CA ILE A 200 -4.80 -7.69 27.53
C ILE A 200 -5.19 -6.38 26.84
N ALA A 201 -4.41 -5.33 27.09
CA ALA A 201 -4.46 -4.09 26.32
C ALA A 201 -3.30 -4.05 25.31
N LEU A 202 -3.60 -3.70 24.06
CA LEU A 202 -2.61 -3.59 22.98
C LEU A 202 -2.31 -2.13 22.68
N TRP A 203 -1.04 -1.83 22.46
CA TRP A 203 -0.55 -0.48 22.18
C TRP A 203 0.42 -0.52 21.01
N THR A 204 0.47 0.54 20.20
CA THR A 204 1.57 0.72 19.24
C THR A 204 2.88 1.02 19.98
N ALA A 205 4.00 0.65 19.37
CA ALA A 205 5.34 0.93 19.90
C ALA A 205 6.17 1.67 18.87
N PHE A 206 6.95 2.65 19.32
CA PHE A 206 7.93 3.33 18.48
C PHE A 206 9.32 3.17 19.09
N ALA A 207 10.32 2.93 18.24
CA ALA A 207 11.71 2.88 18.72
C ALA A 207 12.15 4.26 19.18
N HIS A 208 12.76 4.35 20.36
CA HIS A 208 13.31 5.60 20.88
C HIS A 208 14.52 6.00 20.03
N LYS A 209 14.55 7.24 19.52
CA LYS A 209 15.58 7.68 18.56
C LYS A 209 17.00 7.61 19.11
N ASP A 210 17.15 7.89 20.40
CA ASP A 210 18.46 8.04 21.05
C ASP A 210 18.89 6.82 21.88
N LEU A 211 18.03 5.81 22.03
CA LEU A 211 18.26 4.69 22.95
C LEU A 211 17.90 3.38 22.26
N ASP A 212 18.94 2.64 21.85
CA ASP A 212 18.75 1.34 21.21
C ASP A 212 18.10 0.35 22.18
N GLY A 213 17.10 -0.40 21.68
CA GLY A 213 16.31 -1.33 22.47
C GLY A 213 15.23 -0.71 23.37
N PHE A 214 15.09 0.62 23.42
CA PHE A 214 13.99 1.27 24.13
C PHE A 214 12.80 1.51 23.20
N TRP A 215 11.62 1.14 23.69
CA TRP A 215 10.36 1.31 22.98
C TRP A 215 9.46 2.26 23.76
N GLU A 216 8.98 3.30 23.10
CA GLU A 216 7.98 4.20 23.64
C GLU A 216 6.58 3.68 23.35
N ARG A 217 5.72 3.75 24.35
CA ARG A 217 4.30 3.40 24.21
C ARG A 217 3.59 4.48 23.40
N GLY A 218 2.96 4.05 22.32
CA GLY A 218 2.15 4.88 21.44
C GLY A 218 0.67 4.89 21.82
N GLU A 219 -0.18 4.78 20.80
CA GLU A 219 -1.64 4.81 20.91
C GLU A 219 -2.19 3.43 21.31
N GLN A 220 -3.24 3.42 22.13
CA GLN A 220 -3.97 2.19 22.45
C GLN A 220 -4.79 1.73 21.24
N MET A 221 -4.71 0.45 20.90
CA MET A 221 -5.41 -0.09 19.74
C MET A 221 -6.89 -0.36 20.07
N ASP A 222 -7.79 0.20 19.26
CA ASP A 222 -9.23 -0.05 19.34
C ASP A 222 -9.57 -1.39 18.69
N THR A 223 -10.35 -2.20 19.42
CA THR A 223 -10.91 -3.47 18.95
C THR A 223 -11.80 -3.37 17.71
N SER A 224 -12.34 -2.19 17.40
CA SER A 224 -13.20 -1.92 16.24
C SER A 224 -12.41 -1.83 14.91
N ARG A 225 -11.08 -1.70 14.99
CA ARG A 225 -10.17 -1.54 13.85
C ARG A 225 -9.45 -2.84 13.50
N ASP A 226 -8.73 -2.80 12.38
CA ASP A 226 -7.84 -3.88 11.94
C ASP A 226 -6.36 -3.54 12.18
N VAL A 227 -5.50 -4.52 11.97
CA VAL A 227 -4.04 -4.40 12.16
C VAL A 227 -3.43 -3.38 11.20
N GLY A 228 -3.89 -3.36 9.94
CA GLY A 228 -3.38 -2.48 8.90
C GLY A 228 -3.66 -1.00 9.16
N TRP A 229 -4.66 -0.68 9.99
CA TRP A 229 -4.91 0.68 10.44
C TRP A 229 -3.76 1.25 11.30
N TYR A 230 -3.15 0.41 12.13
CA TYR A 230 -2.13 0.85 13.10
C TYR A 230 -0.71 0.60 12.63
N LEU A 231 -0.48 -0.46 11.85
CA LEU A 231 0.85 -0.94 11.50
C LEU A 231 1.06 -0.80 9.99
N ASN A 232 1.96 0.11 9.61
CA ASN A 232 2.43 0.22 8.23
C ASN A 232 3.34 -0.97 7.89
N GLU A 233 3.47 -1.28 6.60
CA GLU A 233 4.08 -2.52 6.07
C GLU A 233 5.54 -2.80 6.49
N HIS A 234 6.23 -1.87 7.17
CA HIS A 234 7.66 -1.99 7.42
C HIS A 234 8.14 -1.94 8.87
N ASP A 235 7.32 -1.55 9.87
CA ASP A 235 7.77 -1.50 11.27
C ASP A 235 6.63 -1.75 12.27
N GLY A 236 6.14 -2.99 12.29
CA GLY A 236 5.02 -3.40 13.14
C GLY A 236 5.45 -3.89 14.53
N THR A 237 5.76 -2.99 15.47
CA THR A 237 5.98 -3.38 16.88
C THR A 237 4.74 -3.07 17.73
N VAL A 238 4.33 -4.06 18.54
CA VAL A 238 3.16 -4.00 19.42
C VAL A 238 3.59 -4.22 20.86
N LEU A 239 3.25 -3.28 21.74
CA LEU A 239 3.40 -3.44 23.18
C LEU A 239 2.13 -4.08 23.76
N VAL A 240 2.34 -5.02 24.68
CA VAL A 240 1.25 -5.65 25.43
C VAL A 240 1.30 -5.14 26.86
N SER A 241 0.17 -4.62 27.34
CA SER A 241 -0.06 -4.35 28.76
C SER A 241 -1.06 -5.38 29.29
N ILE A 242 -0.81 -5.89 30.49
CA ILE A 242 -1.76 -6.76 31.20
C ILE A 242 -2.38 -5.89 32.30
N GLU A 243 -3.70 -5.73 32.24
CA GLU A 243 -4.46 -5.10 33.32
C GLU A 243 -4.78 -6.20 34.35
N GLU A 244 -4.31 -6.02 35.58
CA GLU A 244 -4.61 -6.90 36.72
C GLU A 244 -5.99 -6.62 37.32
#